data_AF-M0ZMR1-F1
#
_entry.id   AF-M0ZMR1-F1
#
_cell.length_a   1.000
_cell.length_b   1.000
_cell.length_c   1.000
_cell.angle_alpha   90.00
_cell.angle_beta   90.00
_cell.angle_gamma   90.00
#
_symmetry.space_group_name_H-M   'P 1'
#
loop_
_entity.id
_entity.type
_entity.pdbx_description
1 polymer ?
#
loop_
_entity_poly.entity_id
_entity_poly.type
_entity_poly.pdbx_seq_one_letter_code
_entity_poly.pdbx_strand_id
1 'polypeptide(L)'
;MVTVNLKSLLIFSAFLRLFLIIYGEWQDTHMEVRYTDVDYLVFSDAAALVAAGKSPYQRSTYRYSPLIAFLLVPNSFIHPSWGKFIFSASDLLVGFLINAILKLRGVPEKLCTYSVMVWLLNPFTFTIGTRGNCEPIICAIILWIILCLMNGKTSSTF
;
A
#
# COMPACT_ATOMS: atom_id res chain seq x y z
N MET A 1 17.01 8.95 -26.14
CA MET A 1 15.75 8.95 -25.36
C MET A 1 15.94 7.92 -24.26
N VAL A 2 16.01 8.33 -22.99
CA VAL A 2 16.25 7.42 -21.86
C VAL A 2 15.07 6.44 -21.78
N THR A 3 15.32 5.16 -22.01
CA THR A 3 14.32 4.10 -21.83
C THR A 3 14.19 3.82 -20.34
N VAL A 4 13.09 4.28 -19.73
CA VAL A 4 12.83 4.04 -18.31
C VAL A 4 12.47 2.56 -18.13
N ASN A 5 13.34 1.82 -17.44
CA ASN A 5 13.10 0.42 -17.09
C ASN A 5 12.16 0.34 -15.88
N LEU A 6 11.18 -0.58 -15.92
CA LEU A 6 10.25 -0.84 -14.81
C LEU A 6 10.98 -1.10 -13.49
N LYS A 7 12.08 -1.85 -13.49
CA LYS A 7 12.86 -2.13 -12.29
C LYS A 7 13.44 -0.85 -11.69
N SER A 8 14.01 0.02 -12.52
CA SER A 8 14.55 1.31 -12.08
C SER A 8 13.45 2.21 -11.52
N LEU A 9 12.26 2.21 -12.17
CA LEU A 9 11.11 2.97 -11.71
C LEU A 9 10.60 2.48 -10.35
N LEU A 10 10.48 1.16 -10.16
CA LEU A 10 10.07 0.57 -8.89
C LEU A 10 11.08 0.84 -7.76
N ILE A 11 12.38 0.72 -8.04
CA ILE A 11 13.44 1.02 -7.06
C ILE A 11 13.39 2.49 -6.65
N PHE A 12 13.33 3.41 -7.61
CA PHE A 12 13.20 4.84 -7.32
C PHE A 12 11.93 5.14 -6.51
N SER A 13 10.80 4.53 -6.89
CA SER A 13 9.51 4.67 -6.20
C SER A 13 9.55 4.12 -4.77
N ALA A 14 10.31 3.06 -4.52
CA ALA A 14 10.52 2.50 -3.20
C ALA A 14 11.36 3.44 -2.31
N PHE A 15 12.45 4.00 -2.85
CA PHE A 15 13.25 5.00 -2.14
C PHE A 15 12.43 6.26 -1.82
N LEU A 16 11.60 6.72 -2.76
CA LEU A 16 10.70 7.85 -2.53
C LEU A 16 9.74 7.57 -1.36
N ARG A 17 9.10 6.40 -1.32
CA ARG A 17 8.18 6.01 -0.22
C ARG A 17 8.92 5.89 1.11
N LEU A 18 10.10 5.28 1.12
CA LEU A 18 10.95 5.19 2.32
C LEU A 18 11.29 6.59 2.85
N PHE A 19 11.74 7.48 1.97
CA PHE A 19 12.03 8.87 2.33
C PHE A 19 10.80 9.57 2.92
N LEU A 20 9.62 9.40 2.32
CA LEU A 20 8.38 10.01 2.80
C LEU A 20 7.92 9.45 4.14
N ILE A 21 8.12 8.16 4.42
CA ILE A 21 7.80 7.56 5.73
C ILE A 21 8.70 8.19 6.81
N ILE A 22 10.01 8.27 6.56
CA ILE A 22 10.98 8.87 7.48
C ILE A 22 10.67 10.36 7.69
N TYR A 23 10.43 11.08 6.60
CA TYR A 23 10.02 12.49 6.67
C TYR A 23 8.71 12.67 7.44
N GLY A 24 7.74 11.78 7.24
CA GLY A 24 6.47 11.80 7.94
C GLY A 24 6.61 11.65 9.45
N GLU A 25 7.49 10.76 9.92
CA GLU A 25 7.80 10.63 11.36
C GLU A 25 8.45 11.90 11.93
N TRP A 26 9.38 12.50 11.17
CA TRP A 26 9.97 13.77 11.55
C TRP A 26 8.92 14.89 11.59
N GLN A 27 8.07 15.01 10.57
CA GLN A 27 6.99 15.99 10.52
C GLN A 27 6.03 15.82 11.70
N ASP A 28 5.62 14.58 12.00
CA ASP A 28 4.69 14.30 13.10
C ASP A 28 5.26 14.73 14.46
N THR A 29 6.58 14.75 14.63
CA THR A 29 7.22 15.15 15.90
C THR A 29 7.54 16.64 15.98
N HIS A 30 7.65 17.34 14.85
CA HIS A 30 8.12 18.73 14.79
C HIS A 30 7.04 19.74 14.37
N MET A 31 5.93 19.30 13.78
CA MET A 31 4.88 20.17 13.25
C MET A 31 3.52 19.90 13.91
N GLU A 32 2.69 20.94 13.98
CA GLU A 32 1.32 20.83 14.47
C GLU A 32 0.46 19.96 13.55
N VAL A 33 0.60 20.16 12.23
CA VAL A 33 -0.11 19.37 11.22
C VAL A 33 0.61 18.05 10.97
N ARG A 34 -0.05 16.97 11.36
CA ARG A 34 0.45 15.60 11.20
C ARG A 34 0.47 15.15 9.74
N TYR A 35 1.54 14.47 9.37
CA TYR A 35 1.65 13.71 8.14
C TYR A 35 0.82 12.43 8.22
N THR A 36 0.91 11.70 9.34
CA THR A 36 0.19 10.44 9.52
C THR A 36 -1.33 10.63 9.40
N ASP A 37 -1.98 9.73 8.68
CA ASP A 37 -3.44 9.66 8.56
C ASP A 37 -4.04 9.28 9.93
N VAL A 38 -5.16 9.91 10.30
CA VAL A 38 -5.86 9.62 11.55
C VAL A 38 -6.34 8.17 11.61
N ASP A 39 -6.71 7.60 10.45
CA ASP A 39 -7.14 6.20 10.36
C ASP A 39 -6.01 5.24 10.74
N TYR A 40 -4.74 5.60 10.51
CA TYR A 40 -3.60 4.78 10.90
C TYR A 40 -3.49 4.60 12.41
N LEU A 41 -3.86 5.63 13.18
CA LEU A 41 -3.91 5.56 14.65
C LEU A 41 -5.04 4.62 15.10
N VAL A 42 -6.20 4.70 14.45
CA VAL A 42 -7.33 3.79 14.71
C VAL A 42 -6.95 2.34 14.41
N PHE A 43 -6.19 2.07 13.34
CA PHE A 43 -5.69 0.73 13.04
C PHE A 43 -4.68 0.25 14.08
N SER A 44 -3.78 1.14 14.51
CA SER A 44 -2.72 0.81 15.46
C SER A 44 -3.28 0.52 16.86
N ASP A 45 -4.29 1.28 17.31
CA ASP A 45 -5.00 1.03 18.56
C ASP A 45 -5.69 -0.35 18.53
N ALA A 46 -6.38 -0.67 17.42
CA ALA A 46 -7.03 -1.96 17.25
C ALA A 46 -6.02 -3.11 17.17
N ALA A 47 -4.87 -2.90 16.52
CA ALA A 47 -3.77 -3.86 16.48
C ALA A 47 -3.17 -4.10 17.88
N ALA A 48 -3.05 -3.07 18.71
CA ALA A 48 -2.61 -3.20 20.10
C ALA A 48 -3.61 -4.00 20.95
N LEU A 49 -4.92 -3.81 20.73
CA LEU A 49 -5.95 -4.65 21.36
C LEU A 49 -5.81 -6.12 20.96
N VAL A 50 -5.60 -6.38 19.66
CA VAL A 50 -5.36 -7.75 19.16
C VAL A 50 -4.10 -8.35 19.77
N ALA A 51 -3.00 -7.59 19.87
CA ALA A 51 -1.77 -8.03 20.52
C ALA A 51 -1.98 -8.39 22.00
N ALA A 52 -2.93 -7.72 22.68
CA ALA A 52 -3.34 -8.02 24.04
C ALA A 52 -4.39 -9.14 24.15
N GLY A 53 -4.70 -9.86 23.07
CA GLY A 53 -5.69 -10.94 23.03
C GLY A 53 -7.15 -10.46 23.06
N LYS A 54 -7.39 -9.17 22.81
CA LYS A 54 -8.73 -8.56 22.82
C LYS A 54 -9.27 -8.40 21.39
N SER A 55 -10.57 -8.16 21.29
CA SER A 55 -11.21 -7.88 19.99
C SER A 55 -10.79 -6.48 19.49
N PRO A 56 -10.44 -6.32 18.20
CA PRO A 56 -10.10 -5.02 17.62
C PRO A 56 -11.28 -4.03 17.68
N TYR A 57 -12.51 -4.55 17.67
CA TYR A 57 -13.74 -3.74 17.74
C TYR A 57 -14.01 -3.16 19.13
N GLN A 58 -13.19 -3.48 20.15
CA GLN A 58 -13.24 -2.74 21.43
C GLN A 58 -12.73 -1.30 21.27
N ARG A 59 -12.00 -0.99 20.18
CA ARG A 59 -11.73 0.38 19.78
C ARG A 59 -12.99 0.97 19.15
N SER A 60 -13.64 1.91 19.84
CA SER A 60 -14.95 2.47 19.49
C SER A 60 -15.10 3.01 18.05
N THR A 61 -14.04 3.53 17.44
CA THR A 61 -14.09 4.07 16.07
C THR A 61 -13.51 3.12 15.01
N TYR A 62 -13.19 1.89 15.39
CA TYR A 62 -12.66 0.89 14.46
C TYR A 62 -13.79 0.28 13.62
N ARG A 63 -13.81 0.62 12.33
CA ARG A 63 -14.86 0.21 11.35
C ARG A 63 -14.33 -0.65 10.19
N TYR A 64 -13.09 -1.13 10.31
CA TYR A 64 -12.37 -1.80 9.23
C TYR A 64 -12.39 -3.32 9.43
N SER A 65 -12.02 -4.06 8.37
CA SER A 65 -11.86 -5.51 8.47
C SER A 65 -10.90 -5.88 9.61
N PRO A 66 -11.18 -6.92 10.42
CA PRO A 66 -10.31 -7.28 11.53
C PRO A 66 -8.95 -7.77 11.01
N LEU A 67 -8.87 -8.23 9.76
CA LEU A 67 -7.63 -8.63 9.09
C LEU A 67 -6.59 -7.50 9.07
N ILE A 68 -7.02 -6.23 8.95
CA ILE A 68 -6.09 -5.09 9.01
C ILE A 68 -5.48 -4.96 10.40
N ALA A 69 -6.28 -5.06 11.47
CA ALA A 69 -5.76 -5.04 12.83
C ALA A 69 -4.76 -6.18 13.08
N PHE A 70 -5.06 -7.40 12.63
CA PHE A 70 -4.14 -8.54 12.73
C PHE A 70 -2.84 -8.31 11.95
N LEU A 71 -2.92 -7.78 10.72
CA LEU A 71 -1.77 -7.48 9.88
C LEU A 71 -0.84 -6.43 10.52
N LEU A 72 -1.42 -5.50 11.29
CA LEU A 72 -0.71 -4.41 11.95
C LEU A 72 -0.30 -4.71 13.40
N VAL A 73 -0.56 -5.89 13.92
CA VAL A 73 -0.10 -6.31 15.27
C VAL A 73 1.38 -5.95 15.54
N PRO A 74 2.32 -6.13 14.59
CA PRO A 74 3.71 -5.74 14.79
C PRO A 74 3.96 -4.23 14.98
N ASN A 75 2.98 -3.35 14.72
CA ASN A 75 3.07 -1.92 15.07
C ASN A 75 3.38 -1.72 16.57
N SER A 76 2.91 -2.64 17.42
CA SER A 76 3.01 -2.51 18.88
C SER A 76 4.35 -2.95 19.46
N PHE A 77 5.12 -3.79 18.77
CA PHE A 77 6.36 -4.37 19.31
C PHE A 77 7.57 -4.37 18.36
N ILE A 78 7.40 -4.09 17.06
CA ILE A 78 8.52 -3.89 16.13
C ILE A 78 8.75 -2.39 15.92
N HIS A 79 7.80 -1.69 15.32
CA HIS A 79 7.89 -0.25 15.07
C HIS A 79 6.51 0.33 14.75
N PRO A 80 6.13 1.53 15.24
CA PRO A 80 4.84 2.16 14.95
C PRO A 80 4.55 2.33 13.45
N SER A 81 5.58 2.48 12.62
CA SER A 81 5.44 2.63 11.15
C SER A 81 5.43 1.32 10.36
N TRP A 82 5.42 0.15 11.01
CA TRP A 82 5.38 -1.14 10.33
C TRP A 82 4.28 -1.23 9.26
N GLY A 83 3.06 -0.81 9.58
CA GLY A 83 1.95 -0.76 8.62
C GLY A 83 2.20 0.14 7.41
N LYS A 84 2.83 1.30 7.59
CA LYS A 84 3.18 2.21 6.48
C LYS A 84 4.10 1.54 5.45
N PHE A 85 5.01 0.68 5.90
CA PHE A 85 5.86 -0.10 4.99
C PHE A 85 5.05 -1.13 4.19
N ILE A 86 4.12 -1.83 4.84
CA ILE A 86 3.24 -2.80 4.16
C ILE A 86 2.36 -2.10 3.12
N PHE A 87 1.74 -0.98 3.49
CA PHE A 87 0.87 -0.22 2.58
C PHE A 87 1.67 0.34 1.40
N SER A 88 2.87 0.87 1.66
CA SER A 88 3.77 1.36 0.61
C SER A 88 4.29 0.24 -0.30
N ALA A 89 4.57 -0.95 0.24
CA ALA A 89 4.94 -2.12 -0.57
C ALA A 89 3.77 -2.58 -1.46
N SER A 90 2.54 -2.53 -0.94
CA SER A 90 1.33 -2.85 -1.70
C SER A 90 1.10 -1.87 -2.84
N ASP A 91 1.43 -0.60 -2.64
CA ASP A 91 1.37 0.43 -3.68
C ASP A 91 2.39 0.19 -4.83
N LEU A 92 3.59 -0.29 -4.50
CA LEU A 92 4.56 -0.74 -5.51
C LEU A 92 4.04 -1.98 -6.27
N LEU A 93 3.39 -2.90 -5.57
CA LEU A 93 2.76 -4.08 -6.16
C LEU A 93 1.63 -3.68 -7.12
N VAL A 94 0.83 -2.65 -6.80
CA VAL A 94 -0.16 -2.09 -7.73
C VAL A 94 0.51 -1.65 -9.03
N GLY A 95 1.59 -0.87 -8.97
CA GLY A 95 2.33 -0.46 -10.16
C GLY A 95 2.83 -1.65 -11.00
N PHE A 96 3.33 -2.71 -10.34
CA PHE A 96 3.72 -3.94 -11.01
C PHE A 96 2.53 -4.66 -11.68
N LEU A 97 1.40 -4.77 -11.00
CA LEU A 97 0.18 -5.42 -11.51
C LEU A 97 -0.42 -4.65 -12.69
N ILE A 98 -0.44 -3.31 -12.64
CA ILE A 98 -0.84 -2.45 -13.77
C ILE A 98 -0.01 -2.81 -15.00
N ASN A 99 1.32 -2.85 -14.86
CA ASN A 99 2.20 -3.21 -15.96
C ASN A 99 1.90 -4.62 -16.50
N ALA A 100 1.71 -5.61 -15.61
CA ALA A 100 1.44 -6.99 -16.00
C ALA A 100 0.12 -7.11 -16.79
N ILE A 101 -0.95 -6.47 -16.32
CA ILE A 101 -2.26 -6.44 -16.98
C ILE A 101 -2.16 -5.78 -18.36
N LEU A 102 -1.51 -4.63 -18.46
CA LEU A 102 -1.37 -3.91 -19.73
C LEU A 102 -0.54 -4.70 -20.76
N LYS A 103 0.54 -5.36 -20.32
CA LYS A 103 1.32 -6.26 -21.18
C LYS A 103 0.49 -7.45 -21.65
N LEU A 104 -0.30 -8.06 -20.78
CA LEU A 104 -1.20 -9.17 -21.14
C LEU A 104 -2.26 -8.74 -22.17
N ARG A 105 -2.67 -7.46 -22.15
CA ARG A 105 -3.60 -6.86 -23.11
C ARG A 105 -2.96 -6.43 -24.44
N GLY A 106 -1.64 -6.61 -24.61
CA GLY A 106 -0.93 -6.18 -25.82
C GLY A 106 -0.78 -4.67 -25.97
N VAL A 107 -0.85 -3.92 -24.86
CA VAL A 107 -0.68 -2.46 -24.87
C VAL A 107 0.78 -2.10 -25.20
N PRO A 108 1.05 -1.06 -26.01
CA PRO A 108 2.42 -0.65 -26.34
C PRO A 108 3.26 -0.33 -25.10
N GLU A 109 4.52 -0.77 -25.08
CA GLU A 109 5.42 -0.65 -23.91
C GLU A 109 5.50 0.78 -23.35
N LYS A 110 5.51 1.80 -24.21
CA LYS A 110 5.53 3.20 -23.78
C LYS A 110 4.31 3.56 -22.92
N LEU A 111 3.12 3.13 -23.32
CA LEU A 111 1.88 3.42 -22.60
C LEU A 111 1.81 2.62 -21.29
N CYS A 112 2.34 1.39 -21.26
CA CYS A 112 2.54 0.64 -20.03
C CYS A 112 3.41 1.43 -19.05
N THR A 113 4.60 1.87 -19.48
CA THR A 113 5.52 2.65 -18.64
C THR A 113 4.88 3.94 -18.13
N TYR A 114 4.21 4.72 -18.99
CA TYR A 114 3.52 5.93 -18.55
C TYR A 114 2.42 5.65 -17.53
N SER A 115 1.63 4.60 -17.73
CA SER A 115 0.56 4.22 -16.78
C SER A 115 1.13 3.88 -15.41
N VAL A 116 2.26 3.17 -15.37
CA VAL A 116 2.96 2.83 -14.12
C VAL A 116 3.56 4.07 -13.47
N MET A 117 4.14 4.99 -14.25
CA MET A 117 4.67 6.26 -13.74
C MET A 117 3.56 7.12 -13.13
N VAL A 118 2.42 7.22 -13.81
CA VAL A 118 1.24 7.94 -13.32
C VAL A 118 0.76 7.35 -11.98
N TRP A 119 0.79 6.03 -11.82
CA TRP A 119 0.47 5.44 -10.52
C TRP A 119 1.56 5.68 -9.47
N LEU A 120 2.82 5.42 -9.77
CA LEU A 120 3.87 5.38 -8.75
C LEU A 120 4.42 6.75 -8.33
N LEU A 121 4.34 7.74 -9.21
CA LEU A 121 4.91 9.09 -9.03
C LEU A 121 3.86 10.18 -8.81
N ASN A 122 2.57 9.81 -8.76
CA ASN A 122 1.53 10.77 -8.44
C ASN A 122 1.54 11.08 -6.93
N PRO A 123 1.58 12.36 -6.53
CA PRO A 123 1.62 12.74 -5.12
C PRO A 123 0.42 12.26 -4.31
N PHE A 124 -0.75 12.09 -4.93
CA PHE A 124 -1.91 11.53 -4.23
C PHE A 124 -1.72 10.05 -3.92
N THR A 125 -1.23 9.25 -4.86
CA THR A 125 -1.13 7.80 -4.68
C THR A 125 -0.01 7.42 -3.72
N PHE A 126 1.20 7.98 -3.90
CA PHE A 126 2.33 7.61 -3.05
C PHE A 126 2.17 8.11 -1.62
N THR A 127 1.35 9.15 -1.37
CA THR A 127 1.10 9.65 0.00
C THR A 127 0.10 8.80 0.76
N ILE A 128 -0.88 8.16 0.10
CA ILE A 128 -1.90 7.33 0.78
C ILE A 128 -1.22 6.24 1.63
N GLY A 129 -0.34 5.44 1.03
CA GLY A 129 0.34 4.35 1.74
C GLY A 129 1.35 4.85 2.78
N THR A 130 2.11 5.90 2.47
CA THR A 130 3.15 6.42 3.38
C THR A 130 2.55 7.16 4.59
N ARG A 131 1.37 7.76 4.44
CA ARG A 131 0.60 8.34 5.55
C ARG A 131 -0.05 7.28 6.44
N GLY A 132 -0.13 6.03 6.00
CA GLY A 132 -0.65 4.91 6.80
C GLY A 132 -2.07 4.47 6.42
N ASN A 133 -2.57 4.80 5.23
CA ASN A 133 -3.86 4.31 4.77
C ASN A 133 -3.73 2.96 4.04
N CYS A 134 -4.67 2.04 4.28
CA CYS A 134 -4.61 0.67 3.77
C CYS A 134 -5.16 0.50 2.34
N GLU A 135 -5.67 1.54 1.71
CA GLU A 135 -6.23 1.53 0.35
C GLU A 135 -5.32 0.83 -0.70
N PRO A 136 -3.98 0.97 -0.71
CA PRO A 136 -3.14 0.29 -1.69
C PRO A 136 -3.19 -1.24 -1.61
N ILE A 137 -3.46 -1.82 -0.43
CA ILE A 137 -3.70 -3.26 -0.29
C ILE A 137 -4.95 -3.66 -1.07
N ILE A 138 -6.03 -2.89 -0.93
CA ILE A 138 -7.31 -3.16 -1.59
C ILE A 138 -7.13 -3.09 -3.10
N CYS A 139 -6.47 -2.04 -3.60
CA CYS A 139 -6.11 -1.89 -5.00
C CYS A 139 -5.28 -3.08 -5.53
N ALA A 140 -4.27 -3.52 -4.77
CA ALA A 140 -3.43 -4.65 -5.16
C ALA A 140 -4.24 -5.96 -5.27
N ILE A 141 -5.12 -6.22 -4.30
CA ILE A 141 -5.98 -7.41 -4.30
C ILE A 141 -6.94 -7.39 -5.50
N ILE A 142 -7.59 -6.26 -5.77
CA ILE A 142 -8.53 -6.13 -6.90
C ILE A 142 -7.81 -6.37 -8.23
N LEU A 143 -6.65 -5.73 -8.45
CA LEU A 143 -5.88 -5.93 -9.67
C LEU A 143 -5.34 -7.35 -9.80
N TRP A 144 -4.97 -7.97 -8.68
CA TRP A 144 -4.55 -9.37 -8.68
C TRP A 144 -5.69 -10.31 -9.06
N ILE A 145 -6.91 -10.08 -8.55
CA ILE A 145 -8.12 -10.83 -8.95
C ILE A 145 -8.36 -10.67 -10.46
N ILE A 146 -8.30 -9.44 -10.99
CA ILE A 146 -8.44 -9.17 -12.43
C ILE A 146 -7.39 -9.94 -13.23
N LEU A 147 -6.13 -9.90 -12.81
CA LEU A 147 -5.04 -10.64 -13.46
C LEU A 147 -5.27 -12.15 -13.42
N CYS A 148 -5.79 -12.71 -12.32
CA CYS A 148 -6.13 -14.13 -12.21
C CYS A 148 -7.27 -14.52 -13.17
N LEU A 149 -8.32 -13.69 -13.26
CA LEU A 149 -9.44 -13.88 -14.19
C LEU A 149 -8.97 -13.86 -15.65
N MET A 150 -8.10 -12.92 -16.02
CA MET A 150 -7.56 -12.82 -17.37
C MET A 150 -6.69 -14.02 -17.77
N ASN A 151 -6.02 -14.65 -16.80
CA ASN A 151 -5.21 -15.85 -17.03
C ASN A 151 -6.03 -17.16 -16.97
N GLY A 152 -7.36 -17.08 -16.86
CA GLY A 152 -8.21 -18.27 -16.77
C GLY A 152 -8.03 -19.07 -15.47
N LYS A 153 -7.46 -18.48 -14.41
CA LYS A 153 -7.27 -19.14 -13.10
C LYS A 153 -8.53 -19.12 -12.24
N THR A 154 -9.71 -19.23 -12.85
CA THR A 154 -10.94 -19.57 -12.13
C THR A 154 -10.98 -21.07 -12.01
N SER A 155 -11.05 -21.62 -10.80
CA SER A 155 -11.28 -23.04 -10.56
C SER A 155 -12.45 -23.53 -11.42
N SER A 156 -12.15 -24.13 -12.58
CA SER A 156 -13.13 -24.80 -13.44
C SER A 156 -13.32 -26.21 -12.90
N THR A 157 -13.92 -26.31 -11.73
CA THR A 157 -14.32 -27.57 -11.11
C THR A 157 -15.45 -27.29 -10.12
N PHE A 158 -16.67 -27.44 -10.62
CA PHE A 158 -17.84 -27.83 -9.83
C PHE A 158 -18.15 -29.28 -10.18
#